data_AF-A0AAD2SU38-F1
#
_entry.id   AF-A0AAD2SU38-F1
#
_cell.length_a   1.000
_cell.length_b   1.000
_cell.length_c   1.000
_cell.angle_alpha   90.00
_cell.angle_beta   90.00
_cell.angle_gamma   90.00
#
_symmetry.space_group_name_H-M   'P 1'
#
loop_
_entity.id
_entity.type
_entity.pdbx_description
1 polymer ?
#
loop_
_entity_poly.entity_id
_entity_poly.type
_entity_poly.pdbx_seq_one_letter_code
_entity_poly.pdbx_strand_id
1 'polypeptide(L)' 'MAYALPANPAKVLMFLTEENVNAICGVPFIEPARDEVLLYVAKSTAALSKLNSGGYWKERCMTVLNAAVTHLNNTMQPE' A
#
# COMPACT_ATOMS: atom_id res chain seq x y z
N MET A 1 -4.78 -9.94 -3.85
CA MET A 1 -3.46 -10.07 -3.20
C MET A 1 -3.09 -8.88 -2.32
N ALA A 2 -3.67 -7.69 -2.45
CA ALA A 2 -3.22 -6.54 -1.65
C ALA A 2 -3.40 -6.71 -0.11
N TYR A 3 -4.42 -7.43 0.38
CA TYR A 3 -4.48 -7.83 1.80
C TYR A 3 -3.28 -8.65 2.29
N ALA A 4 -2.48 -9.23 1.39
CA ALA A 4 -1.27 -9.96 1.74
C ALA A 4 -0.09 -9.02 2.06
N LEU A 5 -0.11 -7.76 1.64
CA LEU A 5 0.98 -6.82 1.91
C LEU A 5 1.20 -6.58 3.42
N PRO A 6 0.16 -6.27 4.23
CA PRO A 6 0.34 -6.15 5.68
C PRO A 6 0.60 -7.49 6.38
N ALA A 7 0.21 -8.62 5.77
CA ALA A 7 0.33 -9.95 6.38
C ALA A 7 1.69 -10.63 6.11
N ASN A 8 2.23 -10.48 4.91
CA ASN A 8 3.49 -11.09 4.48
C ASN A 8 4.19 -10.22 3.43
N PRO A 9 4.73 -9.06 3.84
CA PRO A 9 5.30 -8.09 2.90
C PRO A 9 6.52 -8.70 2.16
N ALA A 10 7.35 -9.51 2.82
CA ALA A 10 8.52 -10.12 2.19
C ALA A 10 8.14 -10.98 0.99
N LYS A 11 7.12 -11.83 1.14
CA LYS A 11 6.64 -12.68 0.04
C LYS A 11 6.01 -11.84 -1.06
N VAL A 12 5.26 -10.80 -0.73
CA VAL A 12 4.66 -9.90 -1.72
C VAL A 12 5.74 -9.22 -2.57
N LEU A 13 6.81 -8.72 -1.95
CA LEU A 13 7.89 -8.05 -2.66
C LEU A 13 8.60 -8.94 -3.70
N MET A 14 8.57 -10.26 -3.55
CA MET A 14 9.19 -11.20 -4.49
C MET A 14 8.44 -11.33 -5.83
N PHE A 15 7.16 -10.92 -5.88
CA PHE A 15 6.31 -11.07 -7.08
C PHE A 15 6.07 -9.73 -7.80
N LEU A 16 6.73 -8.67 -7.35
CA LEU A 16 6.53 -7.34 -7.90
C LEU A 16 7.29 -7.15 -9.21
N THR A 17 6.59 -6.50 -10.13
CA THR A 17 7.09 -6.00 -11.41
C THR A 17 6.61 -4.57 -11.59
N GLU A 18 7.23 -3.85 -12.52
CA GLU A 18 6.83 -2.47 -12.85
C GLU A 18 5.35 -2.40 -13.26
N GLU A 19 4.87 -3.44 -13.95
CA GLU A 19 3.51 -3.52 -14.47
C GLU A 19 2.47 -3.78 -13.38
N ASN A 20 2.84 -4.49 -12.30
CA ASN A 20 1.88 -4.97 -11.31
C ASN A 20 1.96 -4.26 -9.96
N VAL A 21 2.98 -3.42 -9.72
CA VAL A 21 3.25 -2.81 -8.41
C VAL A 21 2.07 -1.99 -7.89
N ASN A 22 1.40 -1.24 -8.76
CA ASN A 22 0.24 -0.43 -8.37
C ASN A 22 -0.95 -1.29 -7.97
N ALA A 23 -1.17 -2.42 -8.65
CA ALA A 23 -2.27 -3.34 -8.37
C ALA A 23 -2.03 -4.17 -7.10
N ILE A 24 -0.77 -4.54 -6.84
CA ILE A 24 -0.41 -5.40 -5.70
C ILE A 24 -0.21 -4.58 -4.42
N CYS A 25 0.46 -3.43 -4.50
CA CYS A 25 0.72 -2.56 -3.35
C CYS A 25 -0.33 -1.47 -3.15
N GLY A 26 -1.29 -1.37 -4.08
CA GLY A 26 -2.46 -0.52 -3.94
C GLY A 26 -3.40 -0.96 -2.83
N VAL A 27 -4.44 -0.14 -2.66
CA VAL A 27 -5.50 -0.34 -1.68
C VAL A 27 -6.56 -1.29 -2.27
N PRO A 28 -6.87 -2.45 -1.66
CA PRO A 28 -7.69 -3.51 -2.25
C PRO A 28 -9.20 -3.33 -2.04
N PHE A 29 -9.71 -2.11 -2.12
CA PHE A 29 -11.11 -1.84 -1.81
C PHE A 29 -11.81 -1.23 -3.04
N ILE A 30 -13.03 -1.68 -3.31
CA ILE A 30 -13.83 -1.17 -4.43
C ILE A 30 -14.53 0.14 -4.02
N GLU A 31 -14.90 0.29 -2.74
CA GLU A 31 -15.46 1.53 -2.16
C GLU A 31 -15.14 1.58 -0.64
N PRO A 32 -13.88 1.84 -0.24
CA PRO A 32 -13.53 1.78 1.18
C PRO A 32 -14.06 2.97 1.96
N ALA A 33 -14.39 2.71 3.22
CA ALA A 33 -14.49 3.79 4.18
C ALA A 33 -13.09 4.40 4.46
N ARG A 34 -13.04 5.68 4.83
CA ARG A 34 -11.79 6.42 5.02
C ARG A 34 -10.88 5.74 6.06
N ASP A 35 -11.48 5.30 7.15
CA ASP A 35 -10.81 4.59 8.25
C ASP A 35 -10.24 3.24 7.80
N GLU A 36 -10.92 2.50 6.91
CA GLU A 36 -10.41 1.26 6.34
C GLU A 36 -9.15 1.48 5.50
N VAL A 37 -9.13 2.52 4.67
CA VAL A 37 -7.94 2.90 3.89
C VAL A 37 -6.79 3.27 4.81
N LEU A 38 -7.03 4.13 5.79
CA LEU A 38 -6.01 4.59 6.72
C LEU A 38 -5.44 3.44 7.54
N LEU A 39 -6.31 2.54 8.05
CA LEU A 39 -5.90 1.36 8.81
C LEU A 39 -5.07 0.40 7.95
N TYR A 40 -5.49 0.14 6.72
CA TYR A 40 -4.76 -0.72 5.79
C TYR A 40 -3.37 -0.14 5.45
N VAL A 41 -3.30 1.15 5.14
CA VAL A 41 -2.04 1.83 4.84
C VAL A 41 -1.11 1.79 6.05
N ALA A 42 -1.61 2.13 7.25
CA ALA A 42 -0.83 2.10 8.48
C ALA A 42 -0.24 0.70 8.75
N LYS A 43 -1.05 -0.36 8.62
CA LYS A 43 -0.59 -1.75 8.80
C LYS A 43 0.45 -2.14 7.74
N SER A 44 0.20 -1.79 6.48
CA SER A 44 1.08 -2.15 5.36
C SER A 44 2.44 -1.45 5.45
N THR A 45 2.44 -0.15 5.76
CA THR A 45 3.68 0.61 5.97
C THR A 45 4.46 0.09 7.17
N ALA A 46 3.79 -0.21 8.30
CA ALA A 46 4.44 -0.80 9.45
C ALA A 46 5.08 -2.17 9.15
N ALA A 47 4.41 -3.00 8.35
CA ALA A 47 4.92 -4.30 7.93
C ALA A 47 6.14 -4.16 7.01
N LEU A 48 6.09 -3.26 6.02
CA LEU A 48 7.20 -2.95 5.12
C LEU A 48 8.41 -2.37 5.86
N SER A 49 8.20 -1.48 6.83
CA SER A 49 9.29 -0.86 7.61
C SER A 49 10.08 -1.87 8.43
N LYS A 50 9.44 -2.95 8.91
CA LYS A 50 10.10 -4.03 9.65
C LYS A 50 10.98 -4.94 8.78
N LEU A 51 10.86 -4.85 7.46
CA LEU A 51 11.72 -5.62 6.56
C LEU A 51 13.10 -4.98 6.47
N ASN A 52 14.11 -5.76 6.85
CA ASN A 52 15.53 -5.41 6.67
C ASN A 52 15.97 -5.43 5.20
N SER A 53 15.24 -6.15 4.36
CA SER A 53 15.49 -6.30 2.92
C SER A 53 14.20 -6.07 2.13
N GLY A 54 14.33 -5.44 0.95
CA GLY A 54 13.17 -5.05 0.14
C GLY A 54 13.46 -3.94 -0.87
N GLY A 55 14.55 -3.19 -0.67
CA GLY A 55 15.16 -2.29 -1.66
C GLY A 55 14.17 -1.48 -2.49
N TYR A 56 14.38 -1.48 -3.80
CA TYR A 56 13.57 -0.76 -4.79
C TYR A 56 12.07 -1.02 -4.64
N TRP A 57 11.65 -2.28 -4.54
CA TRP A 57 10.24 -2.64 -4.48
C TRP A 57 9.55 -2.22 -3.18
N LYS A 58 10.27 -2.26 -2.05
CA LYS A 58 9.78 -1.73 -0.78
C LYS A 58 9.48 -0.24 -0.89
N GLU A 59 10.41 0.54 -1.44
CA GLU A 59 10.22 1.98 -1.64
C GLU A 59 9.08 2.28 -2.62
N ARG A 60 8.98 1.48 -3.69
CA ARG A 60 7.89 1.63 -4.65
C ARG A 60 6.53 1.36 -4.02
N CYS A 61 6.39 0.31 -3.22
CA CYS A 61 5.16 0.03 -2.48
C CYS A 61 4.83 1.11 -1.45
N MET A 62 5.82 1.64 -0.72
CA MET A 62 5.60 2.78 0.18
C MET A 62 5.09 4.01 -0.59
N THR A 63 5.61 4.25 -1.80
CA THR A 63 5.16 5.37 -2.64
C THR A 63 3.70 5.19 -3.06
N VAL A 64 3.31 4.00 -3.49
CA VAL A 64 1.92 3.68 -3.88
C VAL A 64 0.96 3.88 -2.70
N LEU A 65 1.34 3.39 -1.51
CA LEU A 65 0.53 3.54 -0.30
C LEU A 65 0.36 5.02 0.10
N ASN A 66 1.43 5.81 0.03
CA ASN A 66 1.36 7.24 0.32
C ASN A 66 0.50 8.00 -0.70
N ALA A 67 0.62 7.66 -1.98
CA ALA A 67 -0.22 8.24 -3.02
C ALA A 67 -1.72 7.97 -2.78
N ALA A 68 -2.07 6.78 -2.27
CA ALA A 68 -3.45 6.46 -1.93
C ALA A 68 -3.99 7.36 -0.79
N VAL A 69 -3.18 7.66 0.23
CA VAL A 69 -3.56 8.58 1.33
C VAL A 69 -3.71 10.01 0.81
N THR A 70 -2.78 10.47 -0.03
CA THR A 70 -2.87 11.81 -0.65
C THR A 70 -4.13 11.94 -1.49
N HIS A 71 -4.44 10.93 -2.31
CA HIS A 71 -5.65 10.92 -3.12
C HIS A 71 -6.90 10.96 -2.25
N LEU A 72 -6.97 10.11 -1.20
CA LEU A 72 -8.07 10.08 -0.24
C LEU A 72 -8.32 11.45 0.41
N ASN A 73 -7.25 12.16 0.80
CA ASN A 73 -7.36 13.48 1.40
C ASN A 73 -7.82 14.55 0.39
N ASN A 74 -7.39 14.46 -0.87
CA ASN A 74 -7.76 15.41 -1.93
C ASN A 74 -9.19 15.22 -2.43
N THR A 75 -9.68 13.98 -2.53
CA THR A 75 -11.06 13.68 -2.96
C THR A 75 -12.12 13.96 -1.90
N MET A 76 -11.71 14.29 -0.68
CA MET A 76 -12.61 14.57 0.45
C MET A 76 -12.51 16.03 0.93
N GLN A 77 -11.93 16.95 0.14
CA GLN A 77 -12.09 18.37 0.41
C GLN A 77 -13.57 18.75 0.19
N PRO A 78 -14.26 19.28 1.22
CA PRO A 78 -15.57 19.89 1.00
C PRO A 78 -15.36 21.16 0.15
N GLU A 79 -16.20 21.32 -0.88
CA GLU A 79 -16.42 22.63 -1.51
C GLU A 79 -16.95 23.65 -0.48
#